data_AF-A0A369FHP6-F1
#
_entry.id   AF-A0A369FHP6-F1
#
_cell.length_a   1.000
_cell.length_b   1.000
_cell.length_c   1.000
_cell.angle_alpha   90.00
_cell.angle_beta   90.00
_cell.angle_gamma   90.00
#
_symmetry.space_group_name_H-M   'P 1'
#
loop_
_entity.id
_entity.type
_entity.pdbx_description
1 polymer ?
#
loop_
_entity_poly.entity_id
_entity_poly.type
_entity_poly.pdbx_seq_one_letter_code
_entity_poly.pdbx_strand_id
1 'polypeptide(L)'
;INEGGTLTVNDNGKATDIVQSSGAALQTSTANGIEISGTHQYGTFSIAGNLATNMLLENGGNLLVLAGTEARDSTVGNGGAMQNLGQDSATKVNSGGQYTLGRSKDEFQPLARAEDLQVAGGTAIVYAGTLADASVSGATGSLSLMTPRDNVTPVKLEGAIRITDSATLTIGNGVDTTLADLTAASRGNVWLNSNNSCAGTSNCEYRVNSLLLNDGDVYLSAPATTNDIYNTLTTSELSGSGNFYLHTNVAGSRGDQLVVNNNATGNFKIFVQDTGVSPQSDDAMTLVKTGGGDASFSLGNTGGFVDLGTYEYVLKSDGNSNWNLTNNVNPNPNPNPNPNPNPNPNPNPNPNPNPNPNPDPTPDPTPTPVPKKRITPSTAAVLNMAATLPLVFDAELNSIRERLNIMKASPH
;
A
#
# COMPACT_ATOMS: atom_id res chain seq x y z
N ILE A 1 -13.43 -25.96 34.84
CA ILE A 1 -12.09 -26.13 34.25
C ILE A 1 -11.21 -25.07 34.88
N ASN A 2 -10.21 -25.48 35.64
CA ASN A 2 -9.30 -24.56 36.34
C ASN A 2 -8.09 -24.22 35.46
N GLU A 3 -7.28 -23.26 35.91
CA GLU A 3 -6.04 -22.85 35.26
C GLU A 3 -5.15 -24.06 34.88
N GLY A 4 -4.66 -24.07 33.63
CA GLY A 4 -3.85 -25.17 33.08
C GLY A 4 -4.64 -26.44 32.77
N GLY A 5 -5.93 -26.50 33.09
CA GLY A 5 -6.82 -27.60 32.74
C GLY A 5 -7.37 -27.46 31.32
N THR A 6 -7.52 -28.60 30.65
CA THR A 6 -8.13 -28.69 29.32
C THR A 6 -9.37 -29.59 29.39
N LEU A 7 -10.49 -29.13 28.85
CA LEU A 7 -11.64 -29.97 28.55
C LEU A 7 -11.73 -30.16 27.03
N THR A 8 -11.80 -31.41 26.59
CA THR A 8 -12.08 -31.77 25.20
C THR A 8 -13.46 -32.41 25.12
N VAL A 9 -14.34 -31.86 24.30
CA VAL A 9 -15.66 -32.42 24.00
C VAL A 9 -15.65 -32.86 22.54
N ASN A 10 -15.78 -34.17 22.33
CA ASN A 10 -15.81 -34.76 20.99
C ASN A 10 -17.26 -34.92 20.51
N ASP A 11 -17.41 -35.32 19.25
CA ASP A 11 -18.69 -35.58 18.59
C ASP A 11 -19.66 -36.40 19.46
N ASN A 12 -20.94 -35.99 19.47
CA ASN A 12 -21.99 -36.55 20.34
C ASN A 12 -21.73 -36.41 21.86
N GLY A 13 -20.74 -35.61 22.25
CA GLY A 13 -20.42 -35.33 23.65
C GLY A 13 -21.37 -34.31 24.27
N LYS A 14 -21.65 -34.52 25.56
CA LYS A 14 -22.45 -33.59 26.38
C LYS A 14 -21.66 -33.15 27.60
N ALA A 15 -21.52 -31.84 27.78
CA ALA A 15 -20.89 -31.24 28.94
C ALA A 15 -21.61 -29.96 29.34
N THR A 16 -22.37 -30.01 30.43
CA THR A 16 -23.18 -28.88 30.92
C THR A 16 -22.61 -28.32 32.22
N ASP A 17 -23.07 -27.13 32.58
CA ASP A 17 -22.71 -26.47 33.84
C ASP A 17 -21.20 -26.25 33.99
N ILE A 18 -20.52 -26.06 32.87
CA ILE A 18 -19.08 -25.81 32.84
C ILE A 18 -18.82 -24.42 33.42
N VAL A 19 -17.85 -24.32 34.31
CA VAL A 19 -17.23 -23.04 34.68
C VAL A 19 -15.83 -23.03 34.09
N GLN A 20 -15.57 -22.21 33.07
CA GLN A 20 -14.24 -22.03 32.50
C GLN A 20 -13.55 -20.86 33.21
N SER A 21 -12.61 -21.20 34.11
CA SER A 21 -11.78 -20.21 34.79
C SER A 21 -10.74 -19.62 33.85
N SER A 22 -10.19 -18.46 34.21
CA SER A 22 -9.04 -17.89 33.50
C SER A 22 -7.88 -18.90 33.46
N GLY A 23 -7.17 -18.96 32.33
CA GLY A 23 -6.08 -19.92 32.14
C GLY A 23 -6.53 -21.34 31.73
N ALA A 24 -7.84 -21.60 31.63
CA ALA A 24 -8.38 -22.89 31.20
C ALA A 24 -8.62 -22.96 29.68
N ALA A 25 -8.54 -24.16 29.12
CA ALA A 25 -8.77 -24.42 27.71
C ALA A 25 -10.02 -25.28 27.48
N LEU A 26 -10.80 -24.92 26.46
CA LEU A 26 -11.89 -25.73 25.91
C LEU A 26 -11.59 -26.06 24.45
N GLN A 27 -11.62 -27.35 24.11
CA GLN A 27 -11.40 -27.85 22.76
C GLN A 27 -12.64 -28.60 22.28
N THR A 28 -13.23 -28.16 21.17
CA THR A 28 -14.48 -28.73 20.65
C THR A 28 -14.69 -28.37 19.17
N SER A 29 -15.77 -28.89 18.60
CA SER A 29 -16.30 -28.48 17.30
C SER A 29 -17.80 -28.13 17.41
N THR A 30 -18.39 -27.73 16.29
CA THR A 30 -19.86 -27.61 16.10
C THR A 30 -20.49 -28.89 15.54
N ALA A 31 -19.83 -30.05 15.69
CA ALA A 31 -20.32 -31.33 15.19
C ALA A 31 -21.70 -31.70 15.72
N ASN A 32 -22.40 -32.53 14.96
CA ASN A 32 -23.72 -33.00 15.34
C ASN A 32 -23.67 -33.74 16.69
N GLY A 33 -24.70 -33.52 17.50
CA GLY A 33 -24.84 -34.13 18.83
C GLY A 33 -23.97 -33.51 19.92
N ILE A 34 -23.14 -32.49 19.64
CA ILE A 34 -22.43 -31.76 20.70
C ILE A 34 -23.42 -30.85 21.43
N GLU A 35 -23.49 -31.04 22.75
CA GLU A 35 -24.27 -30.19 23.68
C GLU A 35 -23.35 -29.66 24.78
N ILE A 36 -23.06 -28.36 24.73
CA ILE A 36 -22.20 -27.68 25.71
C ILE A 36 -22.94 -26.50 26.31
N SER A 37 -22.85 -26.34 27.63
CA SER A 37 -23.30 -25.12 28.32
C SER A 37 -22.40 -24.78 29.49
N GLY A 38 -22.17 -23.48 29.70
CA GLY A 38 -21.33 -23.03 30.80
C GLY A 38 -21.19 -21.52 30.91
N THR A 39 -20.26 -21.08 31.76
CA THR A 39 -19.90 -19.69 31.99
C THR A 39 -18.38 -19.48 31.97
N HIS A 40 -17.97 -18.30 31.53
CA HIS A 40 -16.64 -17.72 31.76
C HIS A 40 -16.79 -16.24 32.15
N GLN A 41 -15.67 -15.53 32.26
CA GLN A 41 -15.62 -14.13 32.68
C GLN A 41 -16.41 -13.12 31.80
N TYR A 42 -16.82 -13.53 30.59
CA TYR A 42 -17.57 -12.68 29.66
C TYR A 42 -19.03 -13.14 29.48
N GLY A 43 -19.51 -14.06 30.32
CA GLY A 43 -20.91 -14.49 30.34
C GLY A 43 -21.10 -15.98 30.09
N THR A 44 -22.29 -16.33 29.64
CA THR A 44 -22.67 -17.70 29.30
C THR A 44 -22.21 -18.05 27.90
N PHE A 45 -21.75 -19.28 27.71
CA PHE A 45 -21.41 -19.84 26.40
C PHE A 45 -22.15 -21.16 26.18
N SER A 46 -22.36 -21.52 24.92
CA SER A 46 -23.00 -22.79 24.58
C SER A 46 -22.64 -23.31 23.20
N ILE A 47 -22.77 -24.62 23.02
CA ILE A 47 -22.93 -25.26 21.71
C ILE A 47 -24.21 -26.09 21.74
N ALA A 48 -25.16 -25.77 20.88
CA ALA A 48 -26.41 -26.51 20.72
C ALA A 48 -26.96 -26.34 19.30
N GLY A 49 -27.51 -27.41 18.72
CA GLY A 49 -28.10 -27.34 17.38
C GLY A 49 -27.14 -26.85 16.30
N ASN A 50 -25.87 -27.26 16.38
CA ASN A 50 -24.79 -26.84 15.48
C ASN A 50 -24.47 -25.33 15.50
N LEU A 51 -24.87 -24.61 16.53
CA LEU A 51 -24.51 -23.22 16.78
C LEU A 51 -23.64 -23.12 18.03
N ALA A 52 -22.43 -22.57 17.87
CA ALA A 52 -21.59 -22.15 18.99
C ALA A 52 -21.79 -20.66 19.29
N THR A 53 -21.92 -20.30 20.57
CA THR A 53 -22.20 -18.92 20.99
C THR A 53 -21.29 -18.52 22.13
N ASN A 54 -20.68 -17.33 22.01
CA ASN A 54 -19.85 -16.69 23.04
C ASN A 54 -18.71 -17.59 23.53
N MET A 55 -18.02 -18.29 22.63
CA MET A 55 -16.95 -19.22 23.02
C MET A 55 -15.68 -18.46 23.43
N LEU A 56 -15.07 -18.80 24.56
CA LEU A 56 -13.75 -18.28 24.97
C LEU A 56 -12.64 -19.28 24.67
N LEU A 57 -11.78 -18.95 23.71
CA LEU A 57 -10.69 -19.80 23.23
C LEU A 57 -9.36 -19.17 23.62
N GLU A 58 -8.72 -19.72 24.65
CA GLU A 58 -7.42 -19.26 25.17
C GLU A 58 -6.60 -20.45 25.66
N ASN A 59 -5.29 -20.28 25.84
CA ASN A 59 -4.42 -21.27 26.49
C ASN A 59 -4.44 -22.68 25.84
N GLY A 60 -4.58 -22.75 24.51
CA GLY A 60 -4.75 -24.00 23.78
C GLY A 60 -6.21 -24.41 23.56
N GLY A 61 -7.17 -23.55 23.91
CA GLY A 61 -8.56 -23.68 23.52
C GLY A 61 -8.72 -23.60 22.01
N ASN A 62 -9.60 -24.44 21.46
CA ASN A 62 -9.79 -24.56 20.02
C ASN A 62 -11.27 -24.78 19.68
N LEU A 63 -11.74 -24.09 18.64
CA LEU A 63 -13.06 -24.31 18.05
C LEU A 63 -12.92 -24.59 16.55
N LEU A 64 -13.42 -25.75 16.13
CA LEU A 64 -13.68 -26.05 14.73
C LEU A 64 -15.16 -25.80 14.40
N VAL A 65 -15.44 -24.76 13.62
CA VAL A 65 -16.77 -24.55 13.04
C VAL A 65 -16.84 -25.33 11.74
N LEU A 66 -17.65 -26.39 11.71
CA LEU A 66 -17.80 -27.27 10.56
C LEU A 66 -18.62 -26.63 9.44
N ALA A 67 -18.45 -27.12 8.21
CA ALA A 67 -19.26 -26.71 7.07
C ALA A 67 -20.76 -26.90 7.35
N GLY A 68 -21.57 -25.90 7.00
CA GLY A 68 -23.02 -25.88 7.24
C GLY A 68 -23.44 -25.60 8.68
N THR A 69 -22.50 -25.23 9.56
CA THR A 69 -22.76 -24.88 10.97
C THR A 69 -22.36 -23.44 11.26
N GLU A 70 -22.68 -22.94 12.46
CA GLU A 70 -22.53 -21.53 12.82
C GLU A 70 -21.75 -21.32 14.13
N ALA A 71 -21.03 -20.21 14.21
CA ALA A 71 -20.51 -19.65 15.45
C ALA A 71 -20.81 -18.15 15.58
N ARG A 72 -21.06 -17.66 16.79
CA ARG A 72 -21.34 -16.25 17.07
C ARG A 72 -20.61 -15.76 18.30
N ASP A 73 -20.16 -14.52 18.26
CA ASP A 73 -19.58 -13.80 19.41
C ASP A 73 -18.36 -14.52 20.04
N SER A 74 -17.61 -15.29 19.26
CA SER A 74 -16.46 -16.03 19.79
C SER A 74 -15.29 -15.10 20.08
N THR A 75 -14.57 -15.35 21.18
CA THR A 75 -13.35 -14.63 21.55
C THR A 75 -12.16 -15.58 21.49
N VAL A 76 -11.23 -15.29 20.59
CA VAL A 76 -9.95 -15.98 20.41
C VAL A 76 -8.85 -15.15 21.07
N GLY A 77 -8.42 -15.55 22.25
CA GLY A 77 -7.35 -14.90 22.99
C GLY A 77 -6.02 -15.62 22.85
N ASN A 78 -5.06 -15.26 23.72
CA ASN A 78 -3.68 -15.72 23.63
C ASN A 78 -3.57 -17.25 23.66
N GLY A 79 -2.91 -17.83 22.66
CA GLY A 79 -2.74 -19.27 22.51
C GLY A 79 -4.03 -20.03 22.15
N GLY A 80 -5.14 -19.33 21.91
CA GLY A 80 -6.37 -19.90 21.37
C GLY A 80 -6.38 -19.95 19.84
N ALA A 81 -7.19 -20.85 19.29
CA ALA A 81 -7.38 -20.97 17.85
C ALA A 81 -8.85 -21.17 17.48
N MET A 82 -9.26 -20.58 16.35
CA MET A 82 -10.56 -20.85 15.73
C MET A 82 -10.37 -21.16 14.24
N GLN A 83 -10.94 -22.27 13.81
CA GLN A 83 -10.97 -22.69 12.42
C GLN A 83 -12.41 -22.67 11.93
N ASN A 84 -12.73 -21.73 11.03
CA ASN A 84 -14.05 -21.62 10.43
C ASN A 84 -14.11 -22.28 9.04
N LEU A 85 -14.88 -23.35 8.93
CA LEU A 85 -15.26 -24.03 7.68
C LEU A 85 -16.73 -23.80 7.32
N GLY A 86 -17.52 -23.24 8.24
CA GLY A 86 -18.93 -22.91 8.09
C GLY A 86 -19.13 -21.40 8.08
N GLN A 87 -19.98 -20.91 8.98
CA GLN A 87 -20.26 -19.49 9.10
C GLN A 87 -19.91 -18.99 10.50
N ASP A 88 -19.30 -17.82 10.60
CA ASP A 88 -19.15 -17.14 11.89
C ASP A 88 -19.46 -15.65 11.81
N SER A 89 -19.90 -15.08 12.93
CA SER A 89 -20.09 -13.64 13.05
C SER A 89 -19.65 -13.08 14.39
N ALA A 90 -19.23 -11.81 14.38
CA ALA A 90 -18.78 -11.05 15.55
C ALA A 90 -17.63 -11.73 16.33
N THR A 91 -16.75 -12.44 15.61
CA THR A 91 -15.58 -13.08 16.21
C THR A 91 -14.50 -12.04 16.52
N LYS A 92 -13.97 -12.10 17.74
CA LYS A 92 -12.89 -11.23 18.22
C LYS A 92 -11.60 -12.03 18.33
N VAL A 93 -10.56 -11.62 17.62
CA VAL A 93 -9.24 -12.24 17.61
C VAL A 93 -8.26 -11.29 18.28
N ASN A 94 -7.99 -11.54 19.56
CA ASN A 94 -7.12 -10.71 20.38
C ASN A 94 -5.64 -11.13 20.22
N SER A 95 -4.74 -10.38 20.85
CA SER A 95 -3.30 -10.65 20.81
C SER A 95 -2.95 -12.09 21.17
N GLY A 96 -2.18 -12.74 20.30
CA GLY A 96 -1.77 -14.14 20.40
C GLY A 96 -2.85 -15.16 20.00
N GLY A 97 -4.06 -14.71 19.64
CA GLY A 97 -5.12 -15.53 19.08
C GLY A 97 -4.94 -15.76 17.58
N GLN A 98 -5.36 -16.94 17.10
CA GLN A 98 -5.26 -17.33 15.70
C GLN A 98 -6.62 -17.70 15.13
N TYR A 99 -6.95 -17.11 13.99
CA TYR A 99 -8.19 -17.39 13.27
C TYR A 99 -7.88 -17.81 11.82
N THR A 100 -8.56 -18.84 11.35
CA THR A 100 -8.46 -19.28 9.95
C THR A 100 -9.84 -19.48 9.34
N LEU A 101 -10.04 -18.95 8.13
CA LEU A 101 -11.27 -19.12 7.36
C LEU A 101 -11.03 -19.99 6.12
N GLY A 102 -11.92 -20.96 5.91
CA GLY A 102 -12.07 -21.64 4.63
C GLY A 102 -11.05 -22.73 4.33
N ARG A 103 -10.24 -23.17 5.30
CA ARG A 103 -9.25 -24.24 5.09
C ARG A 103 -9.32 -25.29 6.18
N SER A 104 -9.48 -26.55 5.78
CA SER A 104 -9.21 -27.74 6.59
C SER A 104 -7.80 -28.27 6.30
N LYS A 105 -7.43 -29.42 6.85
CA LYS A 105 -6.10 -30.03 6.61
C LYS A 105 -5.81 -30.24 5.11
N ASP A 106 -6.79 -30.75 4.37
CA ASP A 106 -6.62 -31.19 2.98
C ASP A 106 -7.63 -30.54 2.01
N GLU A 107 -8.58 -29.74 2.51
CA GLU A 107 -9.66 -29.17 1.70
C GLU A 107 -9.86 -27.67 1.94
N PHE A 108 -10.40 -27.00 0.93
CA PHE A 108 -10.81 -25.60 0.98
C PHE A 108 -12.34 -25.53 0.95
N GLN A 109 -12.92 -24.62 1.74
CA GLN A 109 -14.36 -24.48 1.90
C GLN A 109 -14.83 -23.20 1.20
N PRO A 110 -15.27 -23.29 -0.07
CA PRO A 110 -15.63 -22.10 -0.86
C PRO A 110 -16.88 -21.38 -0.35
N LEU A 111 -17.70 -22.06 0.46
CA LEU A 111 -18.91 -21.51 1.06
C LEU A 111 -18.70 -21.01 2.49
N ALA A 112 -17.48 -21.08 3.01
CA ALA A 112 -17.20 -20.56 4.34
C ALA A 112 -17.40 -19.04 4.35
N ARG A 113 -17.98 -18.50 5.42
CA ARG A 113 -18.28 -17.07 5.55
C ARG A 113 -17.94 -16.57 6.95
N ALA A 114 -17.35 -15.39 7.02
CA ALA A 114 -17.15 -14.64 8.24
C ALA A 114 -17.73 -13.24 8.09
N GLU A 115 -18.36 -12.74 9.14
CA GLU A 115 -18.95 -11.39 9.19
C GLU A 115 -18.59 -10.65 10.48
N ASP A 116 -18.25 -9.36 10.40
CA ASP A 116 -17.83 -8.55 11.55
C ASP A 116 -16.64 -9.17 12.32
N LEU A 117 -15.58 -9.54 11.59
CA LEU A 117 -14.36 -10.07 12.18
C LEU A 117 -13.53 -8.92 12.76
N GLN A 118 -13.21 -9.00 14.05
CA GLN A 118 -12.46 -7.97 14.77
C GLN A 118 -11.11 -8.53 15.23
N VAL A 119 -10.01 -8.13 14.58
CA VAL A 119 -8.66 -8.60 14.88
C VAL A 119 -7.89 -7.50 15.63
N ALA A 120 -7.77 -7.64 16.95
CA ALA A 120 -7.08 -6.69 17.82
C ALA A 120 -5.75 -7.28 18.32
N GLY A 121 -4.68 -7.07 17.55
CA GLY A 121 -3.35 -7.60 17.85
C GLY A 121 -3.16 -9.10 17.57
N GLY A 122 -4.21 -9.80 17.15
CA GLY A 122 -4.19 -11.22 16.78
C GLY A 122 -3.86 -11.46 15.30
N THR A 123 -4.02 -12.70 14.85
CA THR A 123 -3.74 -13.10 13.46
C THR A 123 -4.95 -13.80 12.84
N ALA A 124 -5.38 -13.33 11.67
CA ALA A 124 -6.42 -13.95 10.86
C ALA A 124 -5.88 -14.29 9.46
N ILE A 125 -6.18 -15.49 8.97
CA ILE A 125 -5.80 -15.93 7.62
C ILE A 125 -7.02 -16.47 6.89
N VAL A 126 -7.29 -15.94 5.70
CA VAL A 126 -8.38 -16.40 4.84
C VAL A 126 -7.81 -17.20 3.68
N TYR A 127 -8.22 -18.46 3.58
CA TYR A 127 -7.77 -19.40 2.56
C TYR A 127 -8.80 -19.67 1.48
N ALA A 128 -10.09 -19.56 1.81
CA ALA A 128 -11.22 -19.64 0.89
C ALA A 128 -12.46 -19.01 1.54
N GLY A 129 -13.49 -18.77 0.74
CA GLY A 129 -14.77 -18.23 1.19
C GLY A 129 -14.83 -16.70 1.15
N THR A 130 -15.78 -16.16 1.90
CA THR A 130 -16.07 -14.72 1.94
C THR A 130 -15.87 -14.16 3.34
N LEU A 131 -15.07 -13.10 3.47
CA LEU A 131 -15.01 -12.26 4.64
C LEU A 131 -15.74 -10.94 4.35
N ALA A 132 -16.82 -10.69 5.07
CA ALA A 132 -17.60 -9.45 5.00
C ALA A 132 -17.38 -8.62 6.26
N ASP A 133 -17.16 -7.32 6.13
CA ASP A 133 -17.00 -6.38 7.25
C ASP A 133 -15.92 -6.80 8.27
N ALA A 134 -14.75 -6.18 8.21
CA ALA A 134 -13.64 -6.56 9.08
C ALA A 134 -12.90 -5.35 9.62
N SER A 135 -12.40 -5.48 10.85
CA SER A 135 -11.48 -4.50 11.43
C SER A 135 -10.21 -5.19 11.93
N VAL A 136 -9.07 -4.57 11.69
CA VAL A 136 -7.75 -5.02 12.14
C VAL A 136 -7.05 -3.86 12.80
N SER A 137 -6.63 -4.03 14.05
CA SER A 137 -6.00 -2.99 14.85
C SER A 137 -4.85 -3.53 15.69
N GLY A 138 -3.99 -2.60 16.11
CA GLY A 138 -2.79 -2.86 16.89
C GLY A 138 -1.60 -3.31 16.03
N ALA A 139 -0.40 -2.95 16.44
CA ALA A 139 0.82 -3.15 15.65
C ALA A 139 1.14 -4.63 15.31
N THR A 140 0.58 -5.58 16.04
CA THR A 140 0.70 -7.03 15.76
C THR A 140 -0.55 -7.62 15.07
N GLY A 141 -1.60 -6.81 14.90
CA GLY A 141 -2.83 -7.21 14.24
C GLY A 141 -2.57 -7.45 12.76
N SER A 142 -2.91 -8.66 12.29
CA SER A 142 -2.67 -9.05 10.90
C SER A 142 -3.85 -9.81 10.32
N LEU A 143 -4.28 -9.40 9.13
CA LEU A 143 -5.21 -10.12 8.27
C LEU A 143 -4.53 -10.45 6.95
N SER A 144 -4.43 -11.73 6.61
CA SER A 144 -3.82 -12.18 5.37
C SER A 144 -4.82 -12.93 4.51
N LEU A 145 -5.10 -12.39 3.32
CA LEU A 145 -5.94 -13.01 2.30
C LEU A 145 -5.04 -13.77 1.35
N MET A 146 -5.15 -15.10 1.34
CA MET A 146 -4.30 -15.94 0.50
C MET A 146 -4.73 -15.88 -0.96
N THR A 147 -3.78 -16.06 -1.88
CA THR A 147 -4.11 -16.28 -3.29
C THR A 147 -5.05 -17.48 -3.41
N PRO A 148 -6.21 -17.34 -4.08
CA PRO A 148 -7.10 -18.46 -4.36
C PRO A 148 -6.36 -19.57 -5.09
N ARG A 149 -6.65 -20.82 -4.71
CA ARG A 149 -6.01 -21.99 -5.34
C ARG A 149 -6.48 -22.20 -6.78
N ASP A 150 -7.76 -21.92 -7.02
CA ASP A 150 -8.44 -22.09 -8.29
C ASP A 150 -9.71 -21.21 -8.34
N ASN A 151 -10.38 -21.18 -9.50
CA ASN A 151 -11.56 -20.34 -9.71
C ASN A 151 -12.83 -20.84 -8.97
N VAL A 152 -12.80 -22.02 -8.36
CA VAL A 152 -13.95 -22.58 -7.61
C VAL A 152 -13.79 -22.45 -6.10
N THR A 153 -12.59 -22.08 -5.63
CA THR A 153 -12.26 -21.79 -4.22
C THR A 153 -11.85 -20.32 -4.06
N PRO A 154 -12.80 -19.39 -4.26
CA PRO A 154 -12.48 -17.97 -4.21
C PRO A 154 -12.08 -17.54 -2.80
N VAL A 155 -11.32 -16.46 -2.73
CA VAL A 155 -11.14 -15.66 -1.51
C VAL A 155 -11.75 -14.31 -1.81
N LYS A 156 -12.77 -13.92 -1.05
CA LYS A 156 -13.51 -12.68 -1.23
C LYS A 156 -13.44 -11.80 0.00
N LEU A 157 -13.27 -10.50 -0.22
CA LEU A 157 -13.38 -9.46 0.80
C LEU A 157 -14.45 -8.47 0.36
N GLU A 158 -15.46 -8.24 1.19
CA GLU A 158 -16.58 -7.34 0.88
C GLU A 158 -16.97 -6.48 2.09
N GLY A 159 -17.69 -5.39 1.82
CA GLY A 159 -18.17 -4.49 2.87
C GLY A 159 -17.07 -3.57 3.41
N ALA A 160 -17.27 -3.07 4.62
CA ALA A 160 -16.41 -2.07 5.25
C ALA A 160 -15.18 -2.72 5.91
N ILE A 161 -13.98 -2.38 5.42
CA ILE A 161 -12.72 -2.93 5.91
C ILE A 161 -11.90 -1.82 6.55
N ARG A 162 -11.51 -1.98 7.82
CA ARG A 162 -10.76 -0.97 8.58
C ARG A 162 -9.44 -1.52 9.08
N ILE A 163 -8.33 -0.91 8.67
CA ILE A 163 -6.97 -1.24 9.13
C ILE A 163 -6.42 -0.04 9.91
N THR A 164 -6.20 -0.20 11.20
CA THR A 164 -5.81 0.89 12.11
C THR A 164 -4.60 0.56 12.98
N ASP A 165 -4.00 1.58 13.59
CA ASP A 165 -3.02 1.45 14.68
C ASP A 165 -1.82 0.56 14.30
N SER A 166 -1.25 0.80 13.12
CA SER A 166 -0.13 0.04 12.55
C SER A 166 -0.41 -1.44 12.23
N ALA A 167 -1.68 -1.86 12.23
CA ALA A 167 -2.08 -3.19 11.78
C ALA A 167 -1.78 -3.40 10.30
N THR A 168 -1.80 -4.67 9.86
CA THR A 168 -1.47 -5.07 8.50
C THR A 168 -2.59 -5.85 7.84
N LEU A 169 -2.95 -5.45 6.63
CA LEU A 169 -3.71 -6.24 5.67
C LEU A 169 -2.77 -6.67 4.54
N THR A 170 -2.76 -7.96 4.21
CA THR A 170 -2.05 -8.49 3.04
C THR A 170 -3.05 -9.12 2.08
N ILE A 171 -3.06 -8.66 0.83
CA ILE A 171 -3.98 -9.12 -0.22
C ILE A 171 -3.18 -9.95 -1.23
N GLY A 172 -3.43 -11.25 -1.28
CA GLY A 172 -2.87 -12.13 -2.29
C GLY A 172 -3.41 -11.83 -3.69
N ASN A 173 -2.61 -12.11 -4.72
CA ASN A 173 -3.08 -12.03 -6.10
C ASN A 173 -4.33 -12.91 -6.32
N GLY A 174 -5.30 -12.42 -7.09
CA GLY A 174 -6.52 -13.14 -7.44
C GLY A 174 -7.65 -13.07 -6.40
N VAL A 175 -7.42 -12.47 -5.23
CA VAL A 175 -8.46 -12.18 -4.25
C VAL A 175 -9.47 -11.18 -4.85
N ASP A 176 -10.77 -11.46 -4.68
CA ASP A 176 -11.84 -10.56 -5.10
C ASP A 176 -12.16 -9.57 -3.99
N THR A 177 -11.69 -8.33 -4.16
CA THR A 177 -11.90 -7.20 -3.25
C THR A 177 -12.75 -6.11 -3.89
N THR A 178 -13.46 -6.41 -4.98
CA THR A 178 -14.20 -5.41 -5.78
C THR A 178 -15.35 -4.74 -5.04
N LEU A 179 -15.87 -5.37 -3.97
CA LEU A 179 -16.93 -4.86 -3.11
C LEU A 179 -16.40 -4.36 -1.74
N ALA A 180 -15.08 -4.25 -1.57
CA ALA A 180 -14.48 -3.80 -0.32
C ALA A 180 -14.31 -2.27 -0.29
N ASP A 181 -14.90 -1.64 0.72
CA ASP A 181 -14.66 -0.24 1.08
C ASP A 181 -13.53 -0.18 2.11
N LEU A 182 -12.32 0.12 1.64
CA LEU A 182 -11.10 0.00 2.43
C LEU A 182 -10.72 1.32 3.09
N THR A 183 -10.59 1.31 4.41
CA THR A 183 -10.04 2.41 5.21
C THR A 183 -8.72 1.97 5.84
N ALA A 184 -7.64 2.71 5.58
CA ALA A 184 -6.38 2.58 6.31
C ALA A 184 -6.09 3.88 7.09
N ALA A 185 -6.00 3.77 8.41
CA ALA A 185 -5.83 4.93 9.28
C ALA A 185 -4.78 4.68 10.37
N SER A 186 -4.26 5.73 11.00
CA SER A 186 -3.32 5.62 12.13
C SER A 186 -2.14 4.67 11.84
N ARG A 187 -1.52 4.87 10.67
CA ARG A 187 -0.43 4.05 10.11
C ARG A 187 -0.81 2.61 9.76
N GLY A 188 -2.10 2.32 9.56
CA GLY A 188 -2.56 1.05 9.03
C GLY A 188 -1.93 0.75 7.67
N ASN A 189 -1.49 -0.49 7.49
CA ASN A 189 -0.69 -0.92 6.34
C ASN A 189 -1.49 -1.87 5.44
N VAL A 190 -1.52 -1.58 4.14
CA VAL A 190 -2.11 -2.45 3.13
C VAL A 190 -1.02 -2.91 2.17
N TRP A 191 -0.82 -4.22 2.05
CA TRP A 191 0.20 -4.82 1.21
C TRP A 191 -0.43 -5.64 0.10
N LEU A 192 -0.03 -5.37 -1.15
CA LEU A 192 -0.35 -6.23 -2.28
C LEU A 192 0.72 -7.31 -2.38
N ASN A 193 0.30 -8.58 -2.34
CA ASN A 193 1.18 -9.73 -2.36
C ASN A 193 1.04 -10.49 -3.66
N SER A 194 1.80 -10.04 -4.65
CA SER A 194 1.84 -10.64 -5.98
C SER A 194 2.68 -11.90 -6.01
N ASN A 195 2.40 -12.75 -6.99
CA ASN A 195 3.14 -13.98 -7.24
C ASN A 195 3.51 -14.06 -8.73
N ASN A 196 4.23 -15.11 -9.11
CA ASN A 196 4.70 -15.28 -10.49
C ASN A 196 3.57 -15.55 -11.51
N SER A 197 2.31 -15.70 -11.10
CA SER A 197 1.19 -15.94 -12.02
C SER A 197 0.91 -14.76 -12.95
N CYS A 198 1.33 -13.56 -12.56
CA CYS A 198 1.23 -12.33 -13.36
C CYS A 198 2.61 -11.82 -13.83
N ALA A 199 3.67 -12.64 -13.73
CA ALA A 199 4.97 -12.30 -14.28
C ALA A 199 4.93 -12.27 -15.82
N GLY A 200 5.38 -11.18 -16.44
CA GLY A 200 5.34 -11.02 -17.89
C GLY A 200 5.28 -9.55 -18.31
N THR A 201 4.47 -9.25 -19.34
CA THR A 201 4.37 -7.91 -19.95
C THR A 201 3.37 -6.96 -19.29
N SER A 202 2.44 -7.47 -18.48
CA SER A 202 1.41 -6.67 -17.79
C SER A 202 1.62 -6.66 -16.29
N ASN A 203 0.94 -5.75 -15.61
CA ASN A 203 0.90 -5.69 -14.16
C ASN A 203 -0.11 -6.71 -13.59
N CYS A 204 0.09 -7.10 -12.33
CA CYS A 204 -0.93 -7.82 -11.57
C CYS A 204 -2.03 -6.85 -11.16
N GLU A 205 -3.28 -7.21 -11.39
CA GLU A 205 -4.41 -6.33 -11.13
C GLU A 205 -5.00 -6.57 -9.74
N TYR A 206 -5.18 -5.48 -8.98
CA TYR A 206 -5.87 -5.43 -7.69
C TYR A 206 -6.97 -4.38 -7.74
N ARG A 207 -8.08 -4.62 -7.05
CA ARG A 207 -9.25 -3.74 -7.09
C ARG A 207 -9.84 -3.53 -5.71
N VAL A 208 -10.21 -2.32 -5.34
CA VAL A 208 -11.08 -2.05 -4.17
C VAL A 208 -12.22 -1.13 -4.60
N ASN A 209 -13.37 -1.20 -3.95
CA ASN A 209 -14.49 -0.33 -4.31
C ASN A 209 -14.13 1.14 -4.04
N SER A 210 -13.80 1.46 -2.79
CA SER A 210 -13.35 2.78 -2.36
C SER A 210 -12.11 2.66 -1.46
N LEU A 211 -11.27 3.69 -1.48
CA LEU A 211 -10.08 3.79 -0.65
C LEU A 211 -10.07 5.11 0.13
N LEU A 212 -10.15 5.02 1.45
CA LEU A 212 -9.99 6.13 2.38
C LEU A 212 -8.68 5.96 3.15
N LEU A 213 -7.79 6.94 3.04
CA LEU A 213 -6.56 6.99 3.84
C LEU A 213 -6.65 8.10 4.88
N ASN A 214 -6.27 7.80 6.11
CA ASN A 214 -6.14 8.79 7.18
C ASN A 214 -4.84 8.53 7.96
N ASP A 215 -3.71 8.95 7.37
CA ASP A 215 -2.36 8.55 7.79
C ASP A 215 -2.11 7.05 7.56
N GLY A 216 -2.66 6.47 6.49
CA GLY A 216 -2.45 5.07 6.10
C GLY A 216 -1.35 4.88 5.05
N ASP A 217 -0.78 3.67 5.00
CA ASP A 217 0.27 3.27 4.08
C ASP A 217 -0.21 2.14 3.15
N VAL A 218 -0.02 2.29 1.84
CA VAL A 218 -0.35 1.27 0.83
C VAL A 218 0.91 0.89 0.05
N TYR A 219 1.32 -0.37 0.16
CA TYR A 219 2.49 -0.94 -0.48
C TYR A 219 2.05 -1.74 -1.69
N LEU A 220 2.32 -1.20 -2.88
CA LEU A 220 1.91 -1.86 -4.13
C LEU A 220 2.81 -3.05 -4.46
N SER A 221 4.06 -3.07 -3.99
CA SER A 221 4.99 -4.18 -4.20
C SER A 221 5.93 -4.32 -3.00
N ALA A 222 6.40 -5.54 -2.74
CA ALA A 222 7.42 -5.80 -1.72
C ALA A 222 8.80 -5.30 -2.20
N PRO A 223 9.62 -4.73 -1.30
CA PRO A 223 11.01 -4.42 -1.62
C PRO A 223 11.77 -5.72 -1.87
N ALA A 224 12.24 -5.90 -3.11
CA ALA A 224 13.13 -6.99 -3.56
C ALA A 224 12.51 -8.30 -4.09
N THR A 225 11.56 -8.24 -5.01
CA THR A 225 11.37 -9.38 -5.94
C THR A 225 12.29 -9.22 -7.15
N THR A 226 13.19 -10.17 -7.34
CA THR A 226 14.08 -10.33 -8.51
C THR A 226 13.35 -10.57 -9.84
N ASN A 227 12.01 -10.52 -9.81
CA ASN A 227 11.13 -10.79 -10.93
C ASN A 227 10.48 -9.46 -11.29
N ASP A 228 10.49 -9.08 -12.58
CA ASP A 228 9.83 -7.90 -13.16
C ASP A 228 8.29 -7.94 -12.98
N ILE A 229 7.84 -8.00 -11.73
CA ILE A 229 6.45 -8.05 -11.29
C ILE A 229 6.10 -6.66 -10.77
N TYR A 230 5.07 -6.08 -11.36
CA TYR A 230 4.55 -4.78 -11.01
C TYR A 230 3.03 -4.89 -10.88
N ASN A 231 2.43 -3.99 -10.11
CA ASN A 231 1.05 -4.10 -9.68
C ASN A 231 0.25 -2.85 -10.03
N THR A 232 -0.98 -3.06 -10.46
CA THR A 232 -1.97 -1.99 -10.65
C THR A 232 -2.99 -2.10 -9.52
N LEU A 233 -3.09 -1.06 -8.68
CA LEU A 233 -4.21 -0.90 -7.76
C LEU A 233 -5.26 -0.01 -8.41
N THR A 234 -6.45 -0.56 -8.64
CA THR A 234 -7.60 0.20 -9.14
C THR A 234 -8.62 0.44 -8.02
N THR A 235 -9.11 1.66 -7.89
CA THR A 235 -10.25 1.99 -7.02
C THR A 235 -11.25 2.87 -7.74
N SER A 236 -12.53 2.85 -7.33
CA SER A 236 -13.52 3.78 -7.87
C SER A 236 -13.26 5.19 -7.36
N GLU A 237 -13.01 5.33 -6.06
CA GLU A 237 -12.82 6.62 -5.39
C GLU A 237 -11.66 6.56 -4.39
N LEU A 238 -10.92 7.66 -4.30
CA LEU A 238 -9.82 7.85 -3.36
C LEU A 238 -10.04 9.12 -2.55
N SER A 239 -9.91 9.04 -1.23
CA SER A 239 -10.04 10.22 -0.36
C SER A 239 -9.06 10.24 0.82
N GLY A 240 -8.82 11.44 1.35
CA GLY A 240 -8.12 11.66 2.61
C GLY A 240 -6.63 11.98 2.46
N SER A 241 -5.78 11.35 3.27
CA SER A 241 -4.33 11.54 3.21
C SER A 241 -3.57 10.30 3.64
N GLY A 242 -2.48 9.99 2.93
CA GLY A 242 -1.67 8.81 3.19
C GLY A 242 -0.53 8.65 2.19
N ASN A 243 0.14 7.50 2.25
CA ASN A 243 1.32 7.21 1.45
C ASN A 243 1.09 5.98 0.58
N PHE A 244 1.64 6.02 -0.63
CA PHE A 244 1.75 4.87 -1.53
C PHE A 244 3.22 4.56 -1.79
N TYR A 245 3.60 3.29 -1.74
CA TYR A 245 4.95 2.82 -2.00
C TYR A 245 4.95 1.98 -3.27
N LEU A 246 5.65 2.46 -4.29
CA LEU A 246 5.67 1.94 -5.65
C LEU A 246 7.08 1.48 -6.03
N HIS A 247 7.16 0.37 -6.74
CA HIS A 247 8.35 -0.12 -7.40
C HIS A 247 8.30 0.17 -8.90
N THR A 248 9.47 0.49 -9.45
CA THR A 248 9.59 0.93 -10.83
C THR A 248 10.86 0.41 -11.50
N ASN A 249 10.78 0.26 -12.82
CA ASN A 249 11.90 0.11 -13.74
C ASN A 249 11.64 1.08 -14.90
N VAL A 250 12.03 2.34 -14.66
CA VAL A 250 11.81 3.42 -15.65
C VAL A 250 12.59 3.15 -16.93
N ALA A 251 13.77 2.53 -16.85
CA ALA A 251 14.54 2.17 -18.04
C ALA A 251 13.83 1.15 -18.94
N GLY A 252 13.02 0.26 -18.35
CA GLY A 252 12.18 -0.70 -19.03
C GLY A 252 10.74 -0.24 -19.26
N SER A 253 10.39 1.00 -18.93
CA SER A 253 9.01 1.53 -18.98
C SER A 253 7.99 0.67 -18.23
N ARG A 254 8.38 0.13 -17.06
CA ARG A 254 7.54 -0.71 -16.20
C ARG A 254 7.48 -0.15 -14.80
N GLY A 255 6.37 -0.32 -14.12
CA GLY A 255 6.20 0.17 -12.76
C GLY A 255 4.83 -0.12 -12.20
N ASP A 256 4.75 -0.06 -10.87
CA ASP A 256 3.48 -0.08 -10.16
C ASP A 256 2.63 1.14 -10.56
N GLN A 257 1.30 0.97 -10.55
CA GLN A 257 0.35 2.01 -10.91
C GLN A 257 -0.82 2.09 -9.94
N LEU A 258 -1.25 3.31 -9.66
CA LEU A 258 -2.51 3.61 -8.98
C LEU A 258 -3.49 4.19 -10.00
N VAL A 259 -4.68 3.59 -10.09
CA VAL A 259 -5.76 4.02 -10.96
C VAL A 259 -7.00 4.31 -10.14
N VAL A 260 -7.50 5.55 -10.21
CA VAL A 260 -8.77 5.98 -9.60
C VAL A 260 -9.75 6.25 -10.73
N ASN A 261 -10.81 5.45 -10.86
CA ASN A 261 -11.71 5.55 -12.01
C ASN A 261 -12.55 6.83 -12.00
N ASN A 262 -12.95 7.29 -10.81
CA ASN A 262 -13.76 8.50 -10.63
C ASN A 262 -12.91 9.60 -9.95
N ASN A 263 -13.43 10.22 -8.89
CA ASN A 263 -12.77 11.33 -8.22
C ASN A 263 -11.73 10.85 -7.19
N ALA A 264 -10.59 11.53 -7.18
CA ALA A 264 -9.64 11.49 -6.09
C ALA A 264 -9.63 12.84 -5.35
N THR A 265 -9.70 12.83 -4.02
CA THR A 265 -9.65 14.04 -3.19
C THR A 265 -8.65 13.93 -2.05
N GLY A 266 -7.97 15.02 -1.70
CA GLY A 266 -7.02 15.07 -0.58
C GLY A 266 -5.55 15.06 -0.99
N ASN A 267 -4.65 14.66 -0.07
CA ASN A 267 -3.21 14.85 -0.22
C ASN A 267 -2.43 13.55 0.03
N PHE A 268 -1.68 13.11 -0.98
CA PHE A 268 -0.98 11.84 -0.94
C PHE A 268 0.52 11.99 -1.26
N LYS A 269 1.32 11.13 -0.65
CA LYS A 269 2.73 10.99 -0.99
C LYS A 269 2.97 9.69 -1.76
N ILE A 270 3.76 9.78 -2.81
CA ILE A 270 4.25 8.64 -3.58
C ILE A 270 5.71 8.43 -3.22
N PHE A 271 6.04 7.26 -2.69
CA PHE A 271 7.41 6.81 -2.47
C PHE A 271 7.77 5.85 -3.60
N VAL A 272 8.83 6.16 -4.32
CA VAL A 272 9.28 5.36 -5.46
C VAL A 272 10.60 4.69 -5.12
N GLN A 273 10.69 3.39 -5.37
CA GLN A 273 11.93 2.65 -5.45
C GLN A 273 12.12 2.17 -6.90
N ASP A 274 13.25 2.50 -7.51
CA ASP A 274 13.58 2.07 -8.88
C ASP A 274 14.78 1.11 -8.89
N THR A 275 14.91 0.34 -9.97
CA THR A 275 16.07 -0.52 -10.26
C THR A 275 17.42 0.18 -10.24
N GLY A 276 17.46 1.50 -10.47
CA GLY A 276 18.67 2.31 -10.55
C GLY A 276 19.35 2.30 -11.92
N VAL A 277 18.78 1.60 -12.91
CA VAL A 277 19.28 1.60 -14.29
C VAL A 277 18.91 2.93 -14.95
N SER A 278 19.90 3.64 -15.51
CA SER A 278 19.66 4.90 -16.22
C SER A 278 18.72 4.70 -17.40
N PRO A 279 17.57 5.38 -17.45
CA PRO A 279 16.69 5.34 -18.61
C PRO A 279 17.39 5.88 -19.86
N GLN A 280 17.16 5.23 -21.00
CA GLN A 280 17.71 5.66 -22.30
C GLN A 280 16.80 6.67 -23.02
N SER A 281 15.53 6.73 -22.62
CA SER A 281 14.54 7.67 -23.11
C SER A 281 14.24 8.74 -22.06
N ASP A 282 13.79 9.90 -22.53
CA ASP A 282 13.25 10.98 -21.71
C ASP A 282 11.73 10.86 -21.48
N ASP A 283 11.13 9.75 -21.93
CA ASP A 283 9.71 9.49 -21.76
C ASP A 283 9.32 9.50 -20.28
N ALA A 284 8.23 10.20 -20.00
CA ALA A 284 7.68 10.26 -18.66
C ALA A 284 6.88 8.97 -18.37
N MET A 285 7.00 8.47 -17.14
CA MET A 285 6.29 7.25 -16.72
C MET A 285 5.11 7.61 -15.83
N THR A 286 3.89 7.24 -16.24
CA THR A 286 2.69 7.46 -15.43
C THR A 286 2.63 6.51 -14.24
N LEU A 287 2.54 7.07 -13.03
CA LEU A 287 2.38 6.31 -11.79
C LEU A 287 0.95 6.37 -11.25
N VAL A 288 0.28 7.50 -11.44
CA VAL A 288 -1.08 7.71 -10.94
C VAL A 288 -1.96 8.22 -12.07
N LYS A 289 -3.16 7.65 -12.19
CA LYS A 289 -4.23 8.12 -13.07
C LYS A 289 -5.48 8.32 -12.25
N THR A 290 -6.16 9.46 -12.40
CA THR A 290 -7.47 9.70 -11.78
C THR A 290 -8.50 10.10 -12.83
N GLY A 291 -9.76 9.78 -12.60
CA GLY A 291 -10.88 10.23 -13.45
C GLY A 291 -11.23 11.71 -13.24
N GLY A 292 -10.74 12.32 -12.16
CA GLY A 292 -10.96 13.72 -11.79
C GLY A 292 -10.69 13.96 -10.30
N GLY A 293 -11.23 15.07 -9.80
CA GLY A 293 -11.10 15.49 -8.40
C GLY A 293 -9.99 16.51 -8.16
N ASP A 294 -9.74 16.81 -6.88
CA ASP A 294 -8.81 17.83 -6.40
C ASP A 294 -7.60 17.24 -5.64
N ALA A 295 -7.37 15.92 -5.78
CA ALA A 295 -6.24 15.27 -5.15
C ALA A 295 -4.89 15.86 -5.60
N SER A 296 -3.99 15.96 -4.63
CA SER A 296 -2.59 16.32 -4.85
C SER A 296 -1.69 15.14 -4.54
N PHE A 297 -0.76 14.84 -5.45
CA PHE A 297 0.26 13.82 -5.27
C PHE A 297 1.64 14.47 -5.34
N SER A 298 2.50 14.13 -4.39
CA SER A 298 3.89 14.60 -4.31
C SER A 298 4.84 13.43 -4.03
N LEU A 299 6.12 13.56 -4.38
CA LEU A 299 7.11 12.56 -3.97
C LEU A 299 7.39 12.66 -2.48
N GLY A 300 7.31 11.51 -1.79
CA GLY A 300 7.72 11.36 -0.40
C GLY A 300 9.21 11.10 -0.22
N ASN A 301 9.92 10.73 -1.29
CA ASN A 301 11.37 10.51 -1.30
C ASN A 301 12.13 11.75 -0.79
N THR A 302 13.28 11.52 -0.14
CA THR A 302 14.12 12.60 0.40
C THR A 302 14.47 13.62 -0.68
N GLY A 303 14.18 14.90 -0.42
CA GLY A 303 14.43 15.98 -1.38
C GLY A 303 13.34 16.17 -2.44
N GLY A 304 12.32 15.29 -2.50
CA GLY A 304 11.22 15.39 -3.45
C GLY A 304 11.58 14.95 -4.87
N PHE A 305 12.63 14.12 -5.01
CA PHE A 305 13.06 13.53 -6.27
C PHE A 305 13.47 12.06 -6.07
N VAL A 306 13.61 11.34 -7.18
CA VAL A 306 14.10 9.95 -7.23
C VAL A 306 15.36 9.92 -8.07
N ASP A 307 16.41 9.28 -7.57
CA ASP A 307 17.67 9.11 -8.29
C ASP A 307 17.59 7.89 -9.22
N LEU A 308 17.50 8.13 -10.53
CA LEU A 308 17.41 7.09 -11.55
C LEU A 308 18.68 7.06 -12.40
N GLY A 309 19.74 6.50 -11.82
CA GLY A 309 21.06 6.43 -12.45
C GLY A 309 21.66 7.82 -12.65
N THR A 310 21.67 8.31 -13.89
CA THR A 310 22.31 9.58 -14.28
C THR A 310 21.53 10.81 -13.82
N TYR A 311 20.20 10.74 -13.81
CA TYR A 311 19.33 11.91 -13.64
C TYR A 311 18.39 11.81 -12.44
N GLU A 312 18.04 12.97 -11.89
CA GLU A 312 16.98 13.12 -10.89
C GLU A 312 15.62 13.18 -11.59
N TYR A 313 14.63 12.47 -11.05
CA TYR A 313 13.25 12.46 -11.52
C TYR A 313 12.30 13.06 -10.48
N VAL A 314 11.30 13.80 -10.95
CA VAL A 314 10.25 14.41 -10.13
C VAL A 314 8.89 13.93 -10.57
N LEU A 315 7.92 13.92 -9.65
CA LEU A 315 6.52 13.64 -9.97
C LEU A 315 5.81 14.93 -10.37
N LYS A 316 5.14 14.91 -11.52
CA LYS A 316 4.40 16.06 -12.05
C LYS A 316 3.04 15.66 -12.59
N SER A 317 2.05 16.51 -12.35
CA SER A 317 0.77 16.42 -13.05
C SER A 317 0.95 16.86 -14.51
N ASP A 318 0.30 16.16 -15.43
CA ASP A 318 0.20 16.57 -16.84
C ASP A 318 -0.97 17.54 -17.12
N GLY A 319 -1.74 17.92 -16.09
CA GLY A 319 -2.94 18.74 -16.22
C GLY A 319 -4.18 17.98 -16.70
N ASN A 320 -4.06 16.69 -17.00
CA ASN A 320 -5.14 15.80 -17.46
C ASN A 320 -5.34 14.64 -16.48
N SER A 321 -5.22 14.91 -15.18
CA SER A 321 -5.43 13.94 -14.10
C SER A 321 -4.47 12.75 -14.10
N ASN A 322 -3.29 12.87 -14.72
CA ASN A 322 -2.22 11.89 -14.55
C ASN A 322 -1.01 12.52 -13.85
N TRP A 323 -0.31 11.71 -13.05
CA TRP A 323 0.96 12.07 -12.44
C TRP A 323 2.07 11.20 -13.00
N ASN A 324 3.03 11.86 -13.62
CA ASN A 324 4.11 11.25 -14.36
C ASN A 324 5.45 11.53 -13.66
N LEU A 325 6.27 10.49 -13.55
CA LEU A 325 7.65 10.58 -13.16
C LEU A 325 8.47 11.05 -14.38
N THR A 326 9.15 12.20 -14.25
CA THR A 326 9.87 12.84 -15.36
C THR A 326 11.17 13.49 -14.92
N ASN A 327 12.18 13.49 -15.79
CA ASN A 327 13.47 14.16 -15.57
C ASN A 327 13.44 15.66 -15.90
N ASN A 328 12.30 16.20 -16.34
CA ASN A 328 12.11 17.62 -16.56
C ASN A 328 11.86 18.30 -15.20
N VAL A 329 12.91 18.82 -14.56
CA VAL A 329 12.79 19.49 -13.26
C VAL A 329 12.45 20.99 -13.35
N ASN A 330 12.02 21.50 -14.52
CA ASN A 330 11.56 22.89 -14.61
C ASN A 330 10.41 23.12 -13.61
N PRO A 331 10.38 24.21 -12.83
CA PRO A 331 9.29 24.45 -11.88
C PRO A 331 7.94 24.44 -12.62
N ASN A 332 6.93 23.83 -12.00
CA ASN A 332 5.56 23.80 -12.52
C ASN A 332 5.15 25.23 -12.92
N PRO A 333 4.57 25.47 -14.11
CA PRO A 333 3.87 26.73 -14.35
C PRO A 333 2.85 26.89 -13.22
N ASN A 334 3.02 27.94 -12.42
CA ASN A 334 2.19 28.23 -11.27
C ASN A 334 0.70 28.07 -11.65
N PRO A 335 -0.14 27.37 -10.87
CA PRO A 335 -1.57 27.28 -11.17
C PRO A 335 -2.14 28.71 -11.20
N ASN A 336 -2.65 29.08 -12.38
CA ASN A 336 -3.53 30.20 -12.71
C ASN A 336 -3.38 31.51 -11.88
N PRO A 337 -3.01 32.65 -12.48
CA PRO A 337 -3.06 33.94 -11.79
C PRO A 337 -4.48 34.18 -11.26
N ASN A 338 -4.57 34.39 -9.95
CA ASN A 338 -5.75 34.82 -9.21
C ASN A 338 -6.61 35.80 -10.06
N PRO A 339 -7.93 35.61 -10.20
CA PRO A 339 -8.78 36.54 -10.95
C PRO A 339 -8.64 37.93 -10.35
N ASN A 340 -8.15 38.86 -11.15
CA ASN A 340 -7.96 40.25 -10.79
C ASN A 340 -9.30 40.85 -10.30
N PRO A 341 -9.44 41.24 -9.02
CA PRO A 341 -10.64 41.90 -8.56
C PRO A 341 -10.52 43.41 -8.84
N ASN A 342 -11.35 43.83 -9.79
CA ASN A 342 -12.17 45.04 -9.78
C ASN A 342 -11.90 46.03 -10.94
N PRO A 343 -12.88 46.25 -11.83
CA PRO A 343 -12.86 47.34 -12.80
C PRO A 343 -13.18 48.65 -12.08
N ASN A 344 -12.30 49.65 -12.17
CA ASN A 344 -12.69 51.02 -11.85
C ASN A 344 -13.04 51.78 -13.13
N PRO A 345 -14.30 52.21 -13.31
CA PRO A 345 -14.70 53.07 -14.41
C PRO A 345 -14.52 54.54 -14.02
N ASN A 346 -13.73 55.30 -14.79
CA ASN A 346 -14.07 56.70 -15.01
C ASN A 346 -13.51 57.21 -16.35
N PRO A 347 -14.36 57.76 -17.23
CA PRO A 347 -13.94 58.36 -18.49
C PRO A 347 -13.54 59.83 -18.26
N ASN A 348 -12.43 60.25 -18.85
CA ASN A 348 -12.26 61.66 -19.17
C ASN A 348 -11.69 61.79 -20.60
N PRO A 349 -12.43 62.40 -21.54
CA PRO A 349 -11.94 62.65 -22.88
C PRO A 349 -11.20 63.99 -22.93
N ASN A 350 -9.99 64.01 -23.50
CA ASN A 350 -9.57 65.19 -24.25
C ASN A 350 -8.63 64.79 -25.40
N PRO A 351 -8.80 65.34 -26.61
CA PRO A 351 -8.10 64.92 -27.80
C PRO A 351 -6.89 65.81 -28.11
N ASN A 352 -5.80 65.22 -28.59
CA ASN A 352 -5.16 65.68 -29.83
C ASN A 352 -4.16 64.61 -30.34
N PRO A 353 -4.14 64.29 -31.64
CA PRO A 353 -3.22 63.31 -32.20
C PRO A 353 -1.91 63.98 -32.62
N ASN A 354 -0.76 63.39 -32.28
CA ASN A 354 0.51 63.69 -32.93
C ASN A 354 1.05 62.40 -33.58
N PRO A 355 1.57 62.43 -34.82
CA PRO A 355 1.81 61.24 -35.62
C PRO A 355 3.17 60.60 -35.33
N ASN A 356 3.10 59.29 -35.05
CA ASN A 356 4.01 58.19 -35.39
C ASN A 356 5.53 58.43 -35.47
N PRO A 357 6.30 57.77 -34.58
CA PRO A 357 7.56 57.14 -34.94
C PRO A 357 7.39 55.62 -35.10
N ASN A 358 7.79 55.16 -36.29
CA ASN A 358 8.02 53.81 -36.80
C ASN A 358 8.05 52.62 -35.78
N PRO A 359 7.49 51.43 -36.12
CA PRO A 359 7.57 50.24 -35.27
C PRO A 359 9.02 49.82 -35.05
N ASP A 360 9.41 49.67 -33.79
CA ASP A 360 10.64 49.00 -33.37
C ASP A 360 10.58 47.53 -33.84
N PRO A 361 11.68 46.93 -34.34
CA PRO A 361 11.69 45.53 -34.74
C PRO A 361 11.26 44.67 -33.54
N THR A 362 10.30 43.79 -33.77
CA THR A 362 9.91 42.76 -32.81
C THR A 362 11.17 42.04 -32.32
N PRO A 363 11.42 41.97 -31.00
CA PRO A 363 12.47 41.14 -30.45
C PRO A 363 12.31 39.71 -30.96
N ASP A 364 13.40 39.14 -31.48
CA ASP A 364 13.50 37.73 -31.89
C ASP A 364 12.90 36.85 -30.77
N PRO A 365 12.03 35.86 -31.07
CA PRO A 365 11.48 34.97 -30.05
C PRO A 365 12.59 34.45 -29.15
N THR A 366 12.52 34.83 -27.87
CA THR A 366 13.35 34.25 -26.81
C THR A 366 13.32 32.73 -26.94
N PRO A 367 14.48 32.06 -27.03
CA PRO A 367 14.55 30.60 -27.09
C PRO A 367 13.72 30.01 -25.96
N THR A 368 12.82 29.08 -26.28
CA THR A 368 12.07 28.32 -25.28
C THR A 368 13.07 27.70 -24.30
N PRO A 369 12.86 27.84 -22.96
CA PRO A 369 13.76 27.24 -21.98
C PRO A 369 13.85 25.73 -22.21
N VAL A 370 15.03 25.25 -22.56
CA VAL A 370 15.30 23.81 -22.64
C VAL A 370 15.03 23.21 -21.25
N PRO A 371 14.31 22.08 -21.13
CA PRO A 371 14.16 21.36 -19.88
C PRO A 371 15.52 21.14 -19.22
N LYS A 372 15.79 21.79 -18.08
CA LYS A 372 17.08 21.67 -17.41
C LYS A 372 17.08 20.35 -16.63
N LYS A 373 17.68 19.28 -17.17
CA LYS A 373 17.89 18.03 -16.41
C LYS A 373 18.85 18.29 -15.24
N ARG A 374 18.63 17.61 -14.11
CA ARG A 374 19.58 17.56 -13.00
C ARG A 374 20.21 16.18 -12.92
N ILE A 375 21.53 16.15 -12.72
CA ILE A 375 22.27 14.91 -12.52
C ILE A 375 22.18 14.49 -11.06
N THR A 376 22.23 13.19 -10.80
CA THR A 376 22.20 12.65 -9.43
C THR A 376 23.47 13.03 -8.66
N PRO A 377 23.43 13.07 -7.31
CA PRO A 377 24.61 13.33 -6.48
C PRO A 377 25.77 12.35 -6.75
N SER A 378 25.46 11.08 -7.02
CA SER A 378 26.45 10.05 -7.37
C SER A 378 27.12 10.35 -8.72
N THR A 379 26.35 10.74 -9.73
CA THR A 379 26.88 11.16 -11.04
C THR A 379 27.74 12.42 -10.91
N ALA A 380 27.31 13.40 -10.11
CA ALA A 380 28.08 14.60 -9.83
C ALA A 380 29.41 14.28 -9.14
N ALA A 381 29.42 13.33 -8.18
CA ALA A 381 30.64 12.90 -7.50
C ALA A 381 31.63 12.24 -8.47
N VAL A 382 31.16 11.37 -9.37
CA VAL A 382 32.01 10.75 -10.41
C VAL A 382 32.57 11.79 -11.37
N LEU A 383 31.75 12.75 -11.82
CA LEU A 383 32.22 13.84 -12.68
C LEU A 383 33.25 14.73 -11.98
N ASN A 384 33.07 15.02 -10.69
CA ASN A 384 34.05 15.76 -9.90
C ASN A 384 35.37 14.99 -9.76
N MET A 385 35.35 13.68 -9.55
CA MET A 385 36.56 12.86 -9.55
C MET A 385 37.23 12.76 -10.94
N ALA A 386 36.44 12.71 -12.01
CA ALA A 386 36.97 12.73 -13.37
C ALA A 386 37.65 14.07 -13.69
N ALA A 387 37.10 15.19 -13.20
CA ALA A 387 37.67 16.53 -13.37
C ALA A 387 38.93 16.78 -12.51
N THR A 388 39.11 16.05 -11.40
CA THR A 388 40.34 16.18 -10.60
C THR A 388 41.54 15.49 -11.23
N LEU A 389 41.35 14.43 -12.04
CA LEU A 389 42.45 13.71 -12.71
C LEU A 389 43.27 14.60 -13.68
N PRO A 390 42.68 15.41 -14.58
CA PRO A 390 43.40 16.37 -15.41
C PRO A 390 44.13 17.43 -14.59
N LEU A 391 43.51 17.92 -13.50
CA LEU A 391 44.11 18.97 -12.66
C LEU A 391 45.34 18.47 -11.90
N VAL A 392 45.30 17.23 -11.39
CA VAL A 392 46.45 16.58 -10.77
C VAL A 392 47.54 16.32 -11.81
N PHE A 393 47.17 15.83 -12.99
CA PHE A 393 48.12 15.61 -14.08
C PHE A 393 48.81 16.91 -14.53
N ASP A 394 48.06 18.00 -14.72
CA ASP A 394 48.61 19.30 -15.10
C ASP A 394 49.48 19.91 -13.99
N ALA A 395 49.11 19.73 -12.72
CA ALA A 395 49.93 20.15 -11.59
C ALA A 395 51.26 19.36 -11.52
N GLU A 396 51.24 18.05 -11.73
CA GLU A 396 52.45 17.23 -11.80
C GLU A 396 53.31 17.58 -13.01
N LEU A 397 52.71 17.85 -14.18
CA LEU A 397 53.43 18.21 -15.40
C LEU A 397 54.08 19.59 -15.29
N ASN A 398 53.43 20.54 -14.61
CA ASN A 398 54.02 21.83 -14.28
C ASN A 398 55.17 21.68 -13.28
N SER A 399 55.03 20.86 -12.24
CA SER A 399 56.12 20.54 -11.30
C SER A 399 57.32 19.89 -12.01
N ILE A 400 57.08 18.98 -12.96
CA ILE A 400 58.12 18.38 -13.78
C ILE A 400 58.79 19.43 -14.69
N ARG A 401 58.04 20.32 -15.34
CA ARG A 401 58.60 21.40 -16.17
C ARG A 401 59.45 22.36 -15.36
N GLU A 402 59.02 22.70 -14.15
CA GLU A 402 59.76 23.58 -13.25
C GLU A 402 61.09 22.92 -12.83
N ARG A 403 61.06 21.63 -12.45
CA ARG A 403 62.27 20.83 -12.19
C ARG A 403 63.19 20.72 -13.41
N LEU A 404 62.63 20.57 -14.61
CA LEU A 404 63.40 20.49 -15.86
C LEU A 404 64.07 21.82 -16.21
N ASN A 405 63.39 22.94 -15.96
CA ASN A 405 63.94 24.29 -16.15
C ASN A 405 65.05 24.60 -15.15
N ILE A 406 64.91 24.17 -13.88
CA ILE A 406 65.97 24.27 -12.88
C ILE A 406 67.20 23.45 -13.28
N MET A 407 67.02 22.24 -13.82
CA MET A 407 68.14 21.44 -14.35
C MET A 407 68.83 22.08 -15.56
N LYS A 408 68.09 22.78 -16.43
CA LYS A 408 68.67 23.49 -17.59
C LYS A 408 69.39 24.80 -17.22
N ALA A 409 69.07 25.39 -16.08
CA ALA A 409 69.65 26.65 -15.61
C ALA A 409 70.93 26.48 -14.76
N SER A 410 71.33 25.25 -14.42
CA SER A 410 72.63 24.98 -13.78
C SER A 410 73.72 24.85 -14.85
N PRO A 411 74.76 25.71 -14.85
CA PRO A 411 75.95 25.48 -15.67
C PRO A 411 76.76 24.31 -15.08
N HIS A 412 77.34 23.50 -15.98
CA HIS A 412 78.29 22.43 -15.64
C HIS A 412 79.55 22.93 -14.95
#